data_AF-A0A7K3YBV6-F1
#
_entry.id   AF-A0A7K3YBV6-F1
#
_cell.length_a   1.000
_cell.length_b   1.000
_cell.length_c   1.000
_cell.angle_alpha   90.00
_cell.angle_beta   90.00
_cell.angle_gamma   90.00
#
_symmetry.space_group_name_H-M   'P 1'
#
loop_
_entity.id
_entity.type
_entity.pdbx_description
1 polymer ?
#
loop_
_entity_poly.entity_id
_entity_poly.type
_entity_poly.pdbx_seq_one_letter_code
_entity_poly.pdbx_strand_id
1 'polypeptide(L)'
;MATDKPDEVMAGYLLKGGKMLAKSCKVCGYPLFEYKGEIQCVICPLEESGEPFTEPEPVPVPRPPVQPLAPATARPRDQVISELEEAVIHLCERI
;
A
#
# COMPACT_ATOMS: atom_id res chain seq x y z
N MET A 1 -27.04 12.26 3.00
CA MET A 1 -25.67 12.37 3.53
C MET A 1 -24.95 11.08 3.15
N ALA A 2 -24.24 11.06 2.03
CA ALA A 2 -23.47 9.89 1.66
C ALA A 2 -22.31 9.80 2.65
N THR A 3 -22.30 8.78 3.49
CA THR A 3 -21.07 8.33 4.13
C THR A 3 -20.21 7.78 2.99
N ASP A 4 -19.42 8.65 2.36
CA ASP A 4 -18.45 8.24 1.34
C ASP A 4 -17.69 7.04 1.88
N LYS A 5 -17.53 6.00 1.05
CA LYS A 5 -16.85 4.79 1.51
C LYS A 5 -15.42 5.17 1.91
N PRO A 6 -14.84 4.54 2.95
CA PRO A 6 -13.49 4.89 3.39
C PRO A 6 -12.46 4.83 2.24
N ASP A 7 -12.66 3.92 1.28
CA ASP A 7 -11.83 3.80 0.09
C ASP A 7 -11.91 5.02 -0.83
N GLU A 8 -13.08 5.62 -0.99
CA GLU A 8 -13.30 6.82 -1.81
C GLU A 8 -12.62 8.04 -1.18
N VAL A 9 -12.70 8.17 0.15
CA VAL A 9 -12.02 9.24 0.91
C VAL A 9 -10.50 9.09 0.81
N MET A 10 -9.98 7.87 1.00
CA MET A 10 -8.54 7.58 0.88
C MET A 10 -8.02 7.86 -0.53
N ALA A 11 -8.73 7.41 -1.56
CA ALA A 11 -8.37 7.68 -2.96
C ALA A 11 -8.34 9.19 -3.24
N GLY A 12 -9.33 9.93 -2.76
CA GLY A 12 -9.37 11.39 -2.89
C GLY A 12 -8.18 12.09 -2.24
N TYR A 13 -7.67 11.57 -1.13
CA TYR A 13 -6.48 12.12 -0.47
C TYR A 13 -5.18 11.81 -1.24
N LEU A 14 -5.04 10.60 -1.80
CA LEU A 14 -3.90 10.25 -2.66
C LEU A 14 -3.83 11.14 -3.90
N LEU A 15 -4.97 11.40 -4.54
CA LEU A 15 -5.04 12.27 -5.73
C LEU A 15 -4.68 13.73 -5.43
N LYS A 16 -4.87 14.20 -4.20
CA LYS A 16 -4.41 15.52 -3.74
C LYS A 16 -2.91 15.58 -3.46
N GLY A 17 -2.21 14.45 -3.52
CA GLY A 17 -0.80 14.32 -3.16
C GLY A 17 -0.55 13.93 -1.70
N GLY A 18 -1.57 13.41 -1.00
CA GLY A 18 -1.39 12.80 0.31
C GLY A 18 -0.60 11.49 0.22
N LYS A 19 0.26 11.24 1.20
CA LYS A 19 1.07 10.03 1.29
C LYS A 19 0.51 9.11 2.38
N MET A 20 0.20 7.87 2.01
CA MET A 20 -0.20 6.85 2.98
C MET A 20 1.01 6.38 3.79
N LEU A 21 0.88 6.34 5.11
CA LEU A 21 1.91 5.88 6.02
C LEU A 21 1.69 4.42 6.44
N ALA A 22 2.76 3.73 6.84
CA ALA A 22 2.68 2.37 7.36
C ALA A 22 2.04 2.28 8.77
N LYS A 23 1.76 3.42 9.40
CA LYS A 23 1.10 3.49 10.70
C LYS A 23 -0.41 3.52 10.52
N SER A 24 -1.13 2.81 11.38
CA SER A 24 -2.58 2.79 11.41
C SER A 24 -3.15 3.69 12.51
N CYS A 25 -4.33 4.26 12.27
CA CYS A 25 -5.11 4.96 13.28
C CYS A 25 -5.53 3.98 14.39
N LYS A 26 -5.34 4.38 15.65
CA LYS A 26 -5.73 3.57 16.83
C LYS A 26 -7.25 3.45 17.01
N VAL A 27 -8.03 4.31 16.37
CA VAL A 27 -9.50 4.36 16.50
C VAL A 27 -10.18 3.48 15.45
N CYS A 28 -9.87 3.67 14.17
CA CYS A 28 -10.53 2.96 13.07
C CYS A 28 -9.68 1.87 12.40
N GLY A 29 -8.38 1.78 12.71
CA GLY A 29 -7.46 0.81 12.11
C GLY A 29 -6.98 1.15 10.69
N TYR A 30 -7.54 2.16 10.02
CA TYR A 30 -7.09 2.58 8.69
C TYR A 30 -5.73 3.27 8.73
N PRO A 31 -4.94 3.21 7.64
CA PRO A 31 -3.66 3.91 7.55
C PRO A 31 -3.77 5.41 7.82
N LEU A 32 -2.75 5.97 8.47
CA LEU A 32 -2.58 7.42 8.60
C LEU A 32 -2.06 7.98 7.28
N PHE A 33 -2.40 9.23 7.01
CA PHE A 33 -1.93 9.96 5.84
C PHE A 33 -1.04 11.11 6.27
N GLU A 34 -0.11 11.49 5.42
CA GLU A 34 0.71 12.68 5.51
C GLU A 34 0.32 13.61 4.36
N TYR A 35 -0.14 14.81 4.68
CA TYR A 35 -0.50 15.82 3.68
C TYR A 35 -0.01 17.17 4.13
N LYS A 36 0.78 17.85 3.28
CA LYS A 36 1.44 19.13 3.61
C LYS A 36 2.29 19.09 4.90
N GLY A 37 2.85 17.93 5.24
CA GLY A 37 3.65 17.71 6.45
C GLY A 37 2.84 17.42 7.71
N GLU A 38 1.51 17.37 7.62
CA GLU A 38 0.63 17.01 8.74
C GLU A 38 0.19 15.56 8.63
N ILE A 39 0.28 14.82 9.73
CA ILE A 39 -0.13 13.42 9.81
C ILE A 39 -1.50 13.33 10.46
N GLN A 40 -2.48 12.75 9.76
CA GLN A 40 -3.86 12.65 10.24
C GLN A 40 -4.56 11.37 9.77
N CYS A 41 -5.64 11.02 10.46
CA CYS A 41 -6.57 10.02 9.96
C CYS A 41 -7.63 10.71 9.10
N VAL A 42 -7.79 10.26 7.86
CA VAL A 42 -8.77 10.85 6.91
C VAL A 42 -10.17 10.27 7.04
N ILE A 43 -10.33 9.21 7.84
CA ILE A 43 -11.61 8.49 8.04
C ILE A 43 -12.29 8.91 9.35
N CYS A 44 -11.52 9.07 10.41
CA CYS A 44 -12.08 9.50 11.69
C CYS A 44 -12.36 11.01 11.68
N PRO A 45 -13.53 11.45 12.15
CA PRO A 45 -13.75 12.85 12.46
C PRO A 45 -13.01 13.17 13.77
N LEU A 46 -11.69 13.40 13.72
CA LEU A 46 -10.95 13.96 14.84
C LEU A 46 -10.64 15.43 14.55
N GLU A 47 -11.18 16.32 15.39
CA GLU A 47 -10.65 17.67 15.56
C GLU A 47 -9.26 17.53 16.19
N GLU A 48 -8.24 18.08 15.53
CA GLU A 48 -6.84 18.16 15.98
C GLU A 48 -6.21 16.88 16.55
N SER A 49 -5.41 16.21 15.72
CA SER A 49 -4.32 15.38 16.24
C SER A 49 -3.04 15.71 15.49
N GLY A 50 -2.62 16.97 15.63
CA GLY A 50 -1.27 17.42 15.34
C GLY A 50 -0.34 17.03 16.49
N GLU A 51 0.02 15.76 16.58
CA GLU A 51 1.23 15.37 17.31
C GLU A 51 2.37 15.34 16.28
N PRO A 52 3.37 16.22 16.36
CA PRO A 52 4.51 16.18 15.45
C PRO A 52 5.25 14.88 15.71
N PHE A 53 5.07 13.90 14.82
CA PHE A 53 5.88 12.71 14.86
C PHE A 53 7.29 13.09 14.40
N THR A 54 8.18 13.24 15.38
CA THR A 54 9.63 13.25 15.17
C THR A 54 9.99 12.08 14.26
N GLU A 55 10.53 12.42 13.10
CA GLU A 55 11.20 11.51 12.18
C GLU A 55 12.17 10.62 12.96
N PRO A 56 11.96 9.29 13.06
CA PRO A 56 12.97 8.42 13.58
C PRO A 56 14.12 8.46 12.58
N GLU A 57 15.26 9.00 13.01
CA GLU A 57 16.50 8.91 12.26
C GLU A 57 16.69 7.46 11.77
N PRO A 58 17.14 7.26 10.52
CA PRO A 58 17.38 5.94 9.99
C PRO A 58 18.51 5.28 10.78
N VAL A 59 18.13 4.41 11.72
CA VAL A 59 19.07 3.52 12.41
C VAL A 59 19.72 2.64 11.33
N PRO A 60 21.05 2.61 11.19
CA PRO A 60 21.71 1.77 10.20
C PRO A 60 21.52 0.32 10.64
N VAL A 61 20.59 -0.38 9.99
CA VAL A 61 20.40 -1.81 10.18
C VAL A 61 21.69 -2.50 9.72
N PRO A 62 22.37 -3.32 10.55
CA PRO A 62 23.47 -4.14 10.09
C PRO A 62 22.92 -5.08 9.02
N ARG A 63 23.44 -4.97 7.80
CA ARG A 63 23.07 -5.86 6.70
C ARG A 63 23.62 -7.25 7.04
N PRO A 64 22.81 -8.28 7.29
CA PRO A 64 23.33 -9.63 7.36
C PRO A 64 23.93 -10.00 5.99
N PRO A 65 25.04 -10.76 5.97
CA PRO A 65 25.70 -11.13 4.72
C PRO A 65 24.74 -11.96 3.86
N VAL A 66 24.71 -11.59 2.57
CA VAL A 66 24.00 -12.26 1.50
C VAL A 66 24.31 -13.76 1.52
N GLN A 67 23.31 -14.59 1.76
CA GLN A 67 23.35 -15.98 1.33
C GLN A 67 22.55 -16.08 0.03
N PRO A 68 23.17 -16.43 -1.11
CA PRO A 68 22.42 -16.81 -2.30
C PRO A 68 21.54 -18.01 -1.94
N LEU A 69 20.23 -17.81 -1.86
CA LEU A 69 19.31 -18.94 -1.86
C LEU A 69 19.54 -19.68 -3.17
N ALA A 70 19.85 -20.98 -3.04
CA ALA A 70 19.91 -21.91 -4.16
C ALA A 70 18.69 -21.72 -5.08
N PRO A 71 18.84 -21.85 -6.41
CA PRO A 71 17.73 -21.66 -7.32
C PRO A 71 16.67 -22.73 -7.06
N ALA A 72 15.62 -22.37 -6.34
CA ALA A 72 14.33 -23.03 -6.50
C ALA A 72 14.00 -22.93 -7.98
N THR A 73 13.70 -24.07 -8.60
CA THR A 73 13.43 -24.23 -10.05
C THR A 73 12.44 -23.18 -10.54
N ALA A 74 12.95 -22.04 -10.99
CA ALA A 74 12.16 -21.00 -11.59
C ALA A 74 11.72 -21.55 -12.95
N ARG A 75 10.41 -21.77 -13.13
CA ARG A 75 9.91 -21.96 -14.49
C ARG A 75 10.27 -20.71 -15.30
N PRO A 76 10.67 -20.84 -16.56
CA PRO A 76 10.91 -19.69 -17.42
C PRO A 76 9.70 -18.76 -17.36
N ARG A 77 9.93 -17.47 -17.13
CA ARG A 77 8.84 -16.48 -17.08
C ARG A 77 7.98 -16.53 -18.34
N ASP A 78 8.61 -16.79 -19.48
CA ASP A 78 7.95 -16.96 -20.76
C ASP A 78 6.91 -18.08 -20.75
N GLN A 79 7.18 -19.18 -20.04
CA GLN A 79 6.24 -20.30 -19.92
C GLN A 79 4.99 -19.91 -19.13
N VAL A 80 5.15 -19.13 -18.06
CA VAL A 80 4.03 -18.65 -17.24
C VAL A 80 3.19 -17.62 -18.00
N ILE A 81 3.83 -16.76 -18.79
CA ILE A 81 3.14 -15.75 -19.61
C ILE A 81 2.29 -16.45 -20.68
N SER A 82 2.85 -17.43 -21.40
CA SER A 82 2.11 -18.16 -22.43
C SER A 82 0.92 -18.95 -21.87
N GLU A 83 1.09 -19.62 -20.72
CA GLU A 83 -0.02 -20.34 -20.06
C GLU A 83 -1.15 -19.39 -19.63
N LEU A 84 -0.81 -18.17 -19.21
CA LEU A 84 -1.79 -17.16 -18.82
C LEU A 84 -2.55 -16.59 -20.04
N GLU A 85 -1.85 -16.30 -21.13
CA GLU A 85 -2.47 -15.78 -22.36
C GLU A 85 -3.47 -16.77 -22.96
N GLU A 86 -3.13 -18.06 -23.00
CA GLU A 86 -4.00 -19.12 -23.51
C GLU A 86 -5.27 -19.27 -22.65
N ALA A 87 -5.12 -19.20 -21.32
CA ALA A 87 -6.25 -19.24 -20.40
C ALA A 87 -7.22 -18.06 -20.60
N VAL A 88 -6.70 -16.86 -20.86
CA VAL A 88 -7.51 -15.66 -21.13
C VAL A 88 -8.31 -15.81 -22.43
N ILE A 89 -7.70 -16.31 -23.50
CA ILE A 89 -8.38 -16.52 -24.79
C ILE A 89 -9.56 -17.49 -24.63
N HIS A 90 -9.34 -18.62 -23.96
CA HIS A 90 -10.39 -19.62 -23.72
C HIS A 90 -11.59 -19.10 -22.91
N LEU A 91 -11.35 -18.17 -21.99
CA LEU A 91 -12.43 -17.53 -21.22
C LEU A 91 -13.25 -16.59 -22.12
N CYS A 92 -12.59 -15.85 -23.01
CA CYS A 92 -13.25 -14.92 -23.92
C CYS A 92 -14.09 -15.63 -24.99
N GLU A 93 -13.66 -16.80 -25.49
CA GLU A 93 -14.42 -17.58 -26.49
C GLU A 93 -15.66 -18.28 -25.91
N ARG A 94 -15.81 -18.34 -24.58
CA ARG A 94 -16.95 -18.97 -23.89
C ARG A 94 -18.12 -18.01 -23.60
N ILE A 95 -18.03 -16.75 -24.04
CA ILE A 95 -19.04 -15.69 -23.86
C ILE A 95 -19.69 -15.40 -25.21
#